data_AF-A0A6B3HVW2-F1
#
_entry.id   AF-A0A6B3HVW2-F1
#
_cell.length_a   1.000
_cell.length_b   1.000
_cell.length_c   1.000
_cell.angle_alpha   90.00
_cell.angle_beta   90.00
_cell.angle_gamma   90.00
#
_symmetry.space_group_name_H-M   'P 1'
#
loop_
_entity.id
_entity.type
_entity.pdbx_description
1 polymer ?
#
loop_
_entity_poly.entity_id
_entity_poly.type
_entity_poly.pdbx_seq_one_letter_code
_entity_poly.pdbx_strand_id
1 'polypeptide(L)'
;MDPSPGATPYSAPAGCPMHQKQTSLYGPEFAADPHRVYDAFRAHGPAAPIELAPGVDATLVVQHEAALRVLQNPALFARDSRRWAALREGAVPMDSPVLPMMAYR
;
A
#
# COMPACT_ATOMS: atom_id res chain seq x y z
N MET A 1 41.30 -13.22 -18.93
CA MET A 1 40.71 -11.87 -18.82
C MET A 1 40.28 -11.44 -20.21
N ASP A 2 38.97 -11.36 -20.45
CA ASP A 2 38.37 -10.63 -21.56
C ASP A 2 37.06 -10.01 -21.01
N PRO A 3 36.87 -8.67 -21.04
CA PRO A 3 35.72 -8.01 -20.42
C PRO A 3 34.48 -8.03 -21.32
N SER A 4 33.37 -8.53 -20.78
CA SER A 4 32.05 -8.52 -21.43
C SER A 4 31.54 -7.08 -21.64
N PRO A 5 31.08 -6.69 -22.84
CA PRO A 5 30.59 -5.35 -23.10
C PRO A 5 29.12 -5.18 -22.71
N GLY A 6 28.84 -4.11 -21.97
CA GLY A 6 27.60 -3.33 -22.11
C GLY A 6 26.32 -3.94 -21.51
N ALA A 7 26.19 -3.90 -20.18
CA ALA A 7 24.87 -3.87 -19.57
C ALA A 7 24.18 -2.55 -19.92
N THR A 8 23.27 -2.58 -20.89
CA THR A 8 22.31 -1.49 -21.12
C THR A 8 21.48 -1.28 -19.84
N PRO A 9 21.21 -0.03 -19.39
CA PRO A 9 20.25 0.18 -18.32
C PRO A 9 18.89 -0.29 -18.84
N TYR A 10 18.38 -1.37 -18.25
CA TYR A 10 17.05 -1.90 -18.51
C TYR A 10 16.02 -0.84 -18.08
N SER A 11 15.65 0.04 -19.01
CA SER A 11 14.58 1.00 -18.81
C SER A 11 13.27 0.20 -18.77
N ALA A 12 12.75 0.01 -17.57
CA ALA A 12 11.50 -0.69 -17.35
C ALA A 12 10.36 0.03 -18.11
N PRO A 13 9.46 -0.70 -18.79
CA PRO A 13 8.38 -0.09 -19.56
C PRO A 13 7.48 0.76 -18.66
N ALA A 14 7.12 1.97 -19.12
CA ALA A 14 6.27 2.95 -18.44
C ALA A 14 4.78 2.50 -18.25
N GLY A 15 4.51 1.19 -18.37
CA GLY A 15 3.21 0.55 -18.18
C GLY A 15 3.26 -0.60 -17.18
N CYS A 16 4.32 -0.73 -16.38
CA CYS A 16 4.33 -1.66 -15.26
C CYS A 16 3.15 -1.33 -14.32
N PRO A 17 2.29 -2.28 -13.96
CA PRO A 17 1.19 -2.06 -13.02
C PRO A 17 1.66 -1.57 -11.64
N MET A 18 2.97 -1.65 -11.35
CA MET A 18 3.61 -1.03 -10.19
C MET A 18 3.67 0.51 -10.23
N HIS A 19 3.45 1.15 -11.38
CA HIS A 19 3.41 2.62 -11.52
C HIS A 19 1.99 3.16 -11.78
N GLN A 20 0.94 2.34 -11.62
CA GLN A 20 -0.41 2.89 -11.56
C GLN A 20 -0.48 3.81 -10.36
N LYS A 21 -0.59 5.12 -10.60
CA LYS A 21 -0.66 6.21 -9.61
C LYS A 21 -1.41 5.74 -8.36
N GLN A 22 -0.65 5.27 -7.38
CA GLN A 22 -1.21 4.72 -6.17
C GLN A 22 -1.85 5.89 -5.45
N THR A 23 -3.14 5.79 -5.10
CA THR A 23 -3.82 6.95 -4.50
C THR A 23 -3.28 7.12 -3.10
N SER A 24 -2.70 8.28 -2.83
CA SER A 24 -2.23 8.64 -1.50
C SER A 24 -3.43 8.93 -0.59
N LEU A 25 -3.54 8.19 0.53
CA LEU A 25 -4.52 8.43 1.59
C LEU A 25 -3.98 9.38 2.67
N TYR A 26 -3.12 10.31 2.27
CA TYR A 26 -2.54 11.33 3.12
C TYR A 26 -2.45 12.65 2.36
N GLY A 27 -2.40 13.76 3.10
CA GLY A 27 -2.31 15.09 2.54
C GLY A 27 -3.65 15.85 2.51
N PRO A 28 -3.61 17.12 2.06
CA PRO A 28 -4.73 18.05 2.19
C PRO A 28 -5.96 17.65 1.37
N GLU A 29 -5.76 17.00 0.21
CA GLU A 29 -6.88 16.53 -0.63
C GLU A 29 -7.64 15.38 0.03
N PHE A 30 -6.95 14.43 0.64
CA PHE A 30 -7.58 13.36 1.42
C PHE A 30 -8.20 13.88 2.71
N ALA A 31 -7.54 14.82 3.39
CA ALA A 31 -8.07 15.42 4.62
C ALA A 31 -9.33 16.28 4.38
N ALA A 32 -9.47 16.87 3.19
CA ALA A 32 -10.63 17.68 2.83
C ALA A 32 -11.90 16.84 2.59
N ASP A 33 -11.77 15.67 1.94
CA ASP A 33 -12.91 14.78 1.69
C ASP A 33 -12.48 13.31 1.58
N PRO A 34 -12.26 12.63 2.72
CA PRO A 34 -11.84 11.24 2.73
C PRO A 34 -12.94 10.30 2.22
N HIS A 35 -14.22 10.67 2.40
CA HIS A 35 -15.36 9.87 1.96
C HIS A 35 -15.41 9.75 0.44
N ARG A 36 -15.18 10.85 -0.28
CA ARG A 36 -15.11 10.83 -1.75
C ARG A 36 -14.03 9.91 -2.28
N VAL A 37 -12.87 9.85 -1.62
CA VAL A 37 -11.79 8.94 -2.00
C VAL A 37 -12.23 7.49 -1.82
N TYR A 38 -12.88 7.16 -0.70
CA TYR A 38 -13.42 5.82 -0.47
C TYR A 38 -14.53 5.45 -1.46
N ASP A 39 -15.41 6.37 -1.81
CA ASP A 39 -16.47 6.15 -2.80
C ASP A 39 -15.91 5.91 -4.20
N ALA A 40 -14.87 6.66 -4.59
CA ALA A 40 -14.16 6.41 -5.84
C ALA A 40 -13.57 4.99 -5.85
N PHE A 41 -12.99 4.52 -4.75
CA PHE A 41 -12.47 3.16 -4.66
C PHE A 41 -13.55 2.08 -4.71
N ARG A 42 -14.71 2.32 -4.08
CA ARG A 42 -15.84 1.37 -4.13
C ARG A 42 -16.32 1.11 -5.56
N ALA A 43 -16.22 2.10 -6.44
CA ALA A 43 -16.57 1.96 -7.85
C ALA A 43 -15.59 1.06 -8.63
N HIS A 44 -14.34 0.91 -8.17
CA HIS A 44 -13.28 0.19 -8.89
C HIS A 44 -13.07 -1.25 -8.39
N GLY A 45 -13.45 -1.58 -7.16
CA GLY A 45 -13.31 -2.96 -6.70
C GLY A 45 -13.41 -3.15 -5.17
N PRO A 46 -13.21 -4.40 -4.71
CA PRO A 46 -13.32 -4.74 -3.29
C PRO A 46 -12.13 -4.25 -2.46
N ALA A 47 -10.96 -4.17 -3.09
CA ALA A 47 -9.74 -3.68 -2.49
C ALA A 47 -8.83 -3.07 -3.56
N ALA A 48 -8.03 -2.07 -3.18
CA ALA A 48 -7.11 -1.39 -4.09
C ALA A 48 -5.78 -1.07 -3.40
N PRO A 49 -4.66 -1.08 -4.15
CA PRO A 49 -3.39 -0.58 -3.64
C PRO A 49 -3.46 0.93 -3.42
N ILE A 50 -3.05 1.38 -2.24
CA ILE A 50 -3.01 2.78 -1.83
C ILE A 50 -1.69 3.09 -1.14
N GLU A 51 -1.31 4.35 -1.14
CA GLU A 51 -0.15 4.81 -0.41
C GLU A 51 -0.66 5.43 0.91
N LEU A 52 -0.36 4.78 2.04
CA LEU A 52 -0.92 5.17 3.35
C LEU A 52 -0.18 6.39 3.94
N ALA A 53 1.11 6.48 3.66
CA ALA A 53 2.00 7.57 4.03
C ALA A 53 3.14 7.61 3.00
N PRO A 54 3.95 8.69 2.93
CA PRO A 54 5.03 8.79 1.96
C PRO A 54 5.93 7.54 1.97
N GLY A 55 5.96 6.81 0.85
CA GLY A 55 6.73 5.58 0.69
C GLY A 55 6.17 4.34 1.40
N VAL A 56 4.89 4.35 1.79
CA VAL A 56 4.24 3.27 2.53
C VAL A 56 3.08 2.70 1.73
N ASP A 57 3.34 1.57 1.08
CA ASP A 57 2.35 0.87 0.27
C ASP A 57 1.44 -0.01 1.13
N ALA A 58 0.13 0.15 0.98
CA ALA A 58 -0.88 -0.62 1.68
C ALA A 58 -2.03 -1.02 0.75
N THR A 59 -2.87 -1.94 1.21
CA THR A 59 -4.10 -2.32 0.51
C THR A 59 -5.30 -1.81 1.29
N LEU A 60 -6.09 -0.93 0.69
CA LEU A 60 -7.36 -0.47 1.25
C LEU A 60 -8.48 -1.40 0.82
N VAL A 61 -9.21 -1.92 1.80
CA VAL A 61 -10.42 -2.72 1.59
C VAL A 61 -11.63 -1.81 1.83
N VAL A 62 -12.43 -1.57 0.79
CA VAL A 62 -13.58 -0.64 0.84
C VAL A 62 -14.94 -1.33 0.77
N GLN A 63 -14.98 -2.61 0.37
CA GLN A 63 -16.22 -3.39 0.33
C GLN A 63 -16.41 -4.21 1.60
N HIS A 64 -17.67 -4.25 2.06
CA HIS A 64 -18.07 -4.93 3.28
C HIS A 64 -17.76 -6.43 3.26
N GLU A 65 -18.08 -7.14 2.17
CA GLU A 65 -17.81 -8.58 2.08
C GLU A 65 -16.32 -8.91 2.11
N ALA A 66 -15.50 -8.07 1.46
CA ALA A 66 -14.05 -8.22 1.48
C ALA A 66 -13.49 -7.96 2.89
N ALA A 67 -14.00 -6.93 3.59
CA ALA A 67 -13.65 -6.66 4.97
C ALA A 67 -14.04 -7.82 5.90
N LEU A 68 -15.25 -8.39 5.75
CA LEU A 68 -15.67 -9.57 6.50
C LEU A 68 -14.73 -10.75 6.26
N ARG A 69 -14.37 -11.04 5.01
CA ARG A 69 -13.43 -12.12 4.67
C ARG A 69 -12.07 -11.94 5.34
N VAL A 70 -11.56 -10.71 5.37
CA VAL A 70 -10.31 -10.36 6.07
C VAL A 70 -10.46 -10.58 7.57
N LEU A 71 -11.53 -10.07 8.17
CA LEU A 71 -11.77 -10.16 9.62
C LEU A 71 -12.04 -11.58 10.12
N GLN A 72 -12.59 -12.45 9.27
CA GLN A 72 -12.90 -13.85 9.54
C GLN A 72 -11.72 -14.79 9.31
N ASN A 73 -10.66 -14.36 8.61
CA ASN A 73 -9.46 -15.18 8.33
C ASN A 73 -8.21 -14.67 9.05
N PRO A 74 -8.13 -14.79 10.39
CA PRO A 74 -6.98 -14.32 11.16
C PRO A 74 -5.67 -15.08 10.86
N ALA A 75 -5.76 -16.28 10.25
CA ALA A 75 -4.60 -17.04 9.83
C ALA A 75 -3.86 -16.41 8.64
N LEU A 76 -4.60 -15.72 7.76
CA LEU A 76 -4.05 -15.04 6.57
C LEU A 76 -3.85 -13.54 6.83
N PHE A 77 -4.73 -12.95 7.65
CA PHE A 77 -4.69 -11.53 7.99
C PHE A 77 -4.45 -11.37 9.49
N ALA A 78 -3.19 -11.18 9.85
CA ALA A 78 -2.82 -10.92 11.23
C ALA A 78 -3.50 -9.63 11.71
N ARG A 79 -4.20 -9.72 12.85
CA ARG A 79 -4.74 -8.53 13.55
C ARG A 79 -3.66 -7.69 14.22
N ASP A 80 -2.47 -8.27 14.36
CA ASP A 80 -1.31 -7.59 14.90
C ASP A 80 -0.64 -6.77 13.79
N SER A 81 -0.81 -5.45 13.86
CA SER A 81 -0.20 -4.49 12.93
C SER A 81 1.33 -4.64 12.83
N ARG A 82 1.98 -5.22 13.84
CA ARG A 82 3.44 -5.48 13.82
C ARG A 82 3.83 -6.61 12.86
N ARG A 83 2.88 -7.49 12.49
CA ARG A 83 3.11 -8.59 11.54
C ARG A 83 2.92 -8.17 10.09
N TRP A 84 2.58 -6.91 9.86
CA TRP A 84 2.41 -6.38 8.52
C TRP A 84 3.68 -6.56 7.70
N ALA A 85 3.54 -7.09 6.48
CA ALA A 85 4.67 -7.44 5.62
C ALA A 85 5.58 -6.24 5.33
N ALA A 86 5.00 -5.08 5.01
CA ALA A 86 5.75 -3.85 4.75
C ALA A 86 6.60 -3.42 5.95
N LEU A 87 6.09 -3.56 7.17
CA LEU A 87 6.85 -3.23 8.39
C LEU A 87 7.98 -4.25 8.63
N ARG A 88 7.69 -5.55 8.46
CA ARG A 88 8.66 -6.63 8.66
C ARG A 88 9.80 -6.60 7.64
N GLU A 89 9.50 -6.20 6.40
CA GLU A 89 10.45 -6.11 5.30
C GLU A 89 11.20 -4.77 5.30
N GLY A 90 10.89 -3.86 6.22
CA GLY A 90 11.54 -2.54 6.31
C GLY A 90 11.14 -1.58 5.19
N ALA A 91 10.02 -1.85 4.52
CA ALA A 91 9.46 -0.99 3.48
C ALA A 91 8.76 0.26 4.06
N VAL A 92 8.51 0.29 5.37
CA VAL A 92 7.97 1.48 6.06
C VAL A 92 9.12 2.39 6.49
N PRO A 93 9.20 3.65 6.03
CA PRO A 93 10.23 4.58 6.46
C PRO A 93 10.20 4.82 7.96
N MET A 94 11.38 4.93 8.58
CA MET A 94 11.54 5.16 10.03
C MET A 94 10.95 6.48 10.52
N ASP A 95 10.76 7.45 9.61
CA ASP A 95 10.15 8.76 9.89
C ASP A 95 8.65 8.78 9.53
N SER A 96 8.06 7.61 9.23
CA SER A 96 6.68 7.55 8.78
C SER A 96 5.71 7.73 9.95
N PRO A 97 4.69 8.61 9.81
CA PRO A 97 3.68 8.81 10.86
C PRO A 97 2.84 7.57 11.14
N VAL A 98 2.89 6.55 10.27
CA VAL A 98 2.17 5.28 10.48
C VAL A 98 2.85 4.37 11.50
N LEU A 99 4.15 4.53 11.76
CA LEU A 99 4.88 3.70 12.72
C LEU A 99 4.28 3.72 14.14
N PRO A 100 4.03 4.89 14.76
CA PRO A 100 3.37 4.93 16.06
C PRO A 100 1.93 4.37 16.02
N MET A 101 1.22 4.49 14.90
CA MET A 101 -0.12 3.89 14.73
C MET A 101 -0.07 2.36 14.65
N MET A 102 1.01 1.79 14.10
CA MET A 102 1.20 0.34 13.98
C MET A 102 1.80 -0.28 15.26
N ALA A 103 2.41 0.53 16.13
CA ALA A 103 3.04 0.09 17.37
C ALA A 103 2.07 -0.15 18.54
N TYR A 104 0.79 0.26 18.42
CA TYR A 104 -0.16 0.22 19.53
C TYR A 104 -1.39 -0.66 19.25
N ARG A 105 -1.36 -1.91 19.75
CA ARG A 105 -2.51 -2.58 20.36
C ARG A 105 -2.11 -3.82 21.16
#